data_AF-A0A2G9RWT9-F1
#
_entry.id   AF-A0A2G9RWT9-F1
#
_cell.length_a   1.000
_cell.length_b   1.000
_cell.length_c   1.000
_cell.angle_alpha   90.00
_cell.angle_beta   90.00
_cell.angle_gamma   90.00
#
_symmetry.space_group_name_H-M   'P 1'
#
loop_
_entity.id
_entity.type
_entity.pdbx_description
1 polymer ?
#
loop_
_entity_poly.entity_id
_entity_poly.type
_entity_poly.pdbx_seq_one_letter_code
_entity_poly.pdbx_strand_id
1 'polypeptide(L)'
;MVFPSYRLEGKGEYTLPTETRYEGEMKDGMFHGRGTLYFPNGSKYEAQWDCGIALEGKYTFADGLQYEKEKWPYCDGYDRRFYTEICHGLKPAGRSQLTNLDPSRQIPEGCYDCGDGFYDPVSRVVNDYQHRFLRNA
;
A
#
# COMPACT_ATOMS: atom_id res chain seq x y z
N MET A 1 43.06 18.83 14.38
CA MET A 1 42.64 17.42 14.21
C MET A 1 41.71 17.37 13.02
N VAL A 2 42.04 16.59 11.99
CA VAL A 2 41.19 16.38 10.81
C VAL A 2 40.50 15.04 11.05
N PHE A 3 39.18 15.06 11.28
CA PHE A 3 38.41 13.82 11.33
C PHE A 3 38.41 13.23 9.92
N PRO A 4 38.79 11.95 9.74
CA PRO A 4 38.61 11.31 8.45
C PRO A 4 37.12 11.30 8.14
N SER A 5 36.71 12.04 7.12
CA SER A 5 35.38 11.93 6.53
C SER A 5 35.32 10.56 5.87
N TYR A 6 34.81 9.55 6.56
CA TYR A 6 34.48 8.25 5.95
C TYR A 6 33.33 8.48 4.97
N ARG A 7 33.68 8.83 3.73
CA ARG A 7 32.72 8.88 2.62
C ARG A 7 32.34 7.45 2.24
N LEU A 8 31.08 7.26 1.89
CA LEU A 8 30.60 5.98 1.39
C LEU A 8 31.18 5.76 -0.02
N GLU A 9 31.77 4.59 -0.22
CA GLU A 9 32.47 4.17 -1.44
C GLU A 9 32.06 2.74 -1.80
N GLY A 10 31.92 2.44 -3.08
CA GLY A 10 31.52 1.11 -3.55
C GLY A 10 30.06 0.81 -3.24
N LYS A 11 29.70 -0.46 -3.06
CA LYS A 11 28.30 -0.83 -2.76
C LYS A 11 27.91 -0.43 -1.34
N GLY A 12 26.78 0.23 -1.20
CA GLY A 12 26.25 0.66 0.09
C GLY A 12 24.74 0.82 0.10
N GLU A 13 24.21 0.94 1.31
CA GLU A 13 22.83 1.33 1.57
C GLU A 13 22.80 2.68 2.29
N TYR A 14 21.81 3.50 1.95
CA TYR A 14 21.61 4.80 2.58
C TYR A 14 20.13 5.09 2.77
N THR A 15 19.71 5.33 4.00
CA THR A 15 18.33 5.71 4.32
C THR A 15 18.22 7.22 4.42
N LEU A 16 17.38 7.81 3.58
CA LEU A 16 17.08 9.23 3.59
C LEU A 16 16.15 9.57 4.78
N PRO A 17 16.10 10.84 5.24
CA PRO A 17 15.13 11.28 6.25
C PRO A 17 13.67 11.06 5.87
N THR A 18 13.37 10.89 4.58
CA THR A 18 12.04 10.54 4.06
C THR A 18 11.72 9.05 4.16
N GLU A 19 12.55 8.27 4.84
CA GLU A 19 12.51 6.79 4.94
C GLU A 19 12.72 6.05 3.60
N THR A 20 12.96 6.78 2.51
CA THR A 20 13.41 6.19 1.25
C THR A 20 14.79 5.56 1.45
N ARG A 21 14.97 4.31 1.02
CA ARG A 21 16.23 3.59 1.12
C ARG A 21 16.88 3.49 -0.26
N TYR A 22 18.11 3.96 -0.38
CA TYR A 22 18.97 3.67 -1.53
C TYR A 22 19.78 2.40 -1.27
N GLU A 23 19.91 1.56 -2.29
CA GLU A 23 20.81 0.41 -2.32
C GLU A 23 21.52 0.41 -3.68
N GLY A 24 22.85 0.54 -3.68
CA GLY A 24 23.60 0.66 -4.94
C GLY A 24 25.04 1.06 -4.76
N GLU A 25 25.66 1.49 -5.85
CA GLU A 25 27.03 2.00 -5.83
C GLU A 25 27.07 3.44 -5.30
N MET A 26 28.12 3.76 -4.55
CA MET A 26 28.36 5.07 -3.96
C MET A 26 29.78 5.50 -4.26
N LYS A 27 29.96 6.80 -4.42
CA LYS A 27 31.26 7.43 -4.64
C LYS A 27 31.25 8.80 -4.00
N ASP A 28 32.26 9.09 -3.19
CA ASP A 28 32.38 10.34 -2.45
C ASP A 28 31.13 10.68 -1.60
N GLY A 29 30.43 9.65 -1.09
CA GLY A 29 29.19 9.81 -0.34
C GLY A 29 27.95 10.15 -1.17
N MET A 30 28.04 10.12 -2.50
CA MET A 30 26.93 10.33 -3.43
C MET A 30 26.52 9.00 -4.08
N PHE A 31 25.25 8.91 -4.51
CA PHE A 31 24.79 7.79 -5.34
C PHE A 31 25.52 7.81 -6.68
N HIS A 32 26.00 6.65 -7.11
CA HIS A 32 26.76 6.49 -8.34
C HIS A 32 26.46 5.11 -8.95
N GLY A 33 26.91 4.86 -10.18
CA GLY A 33 26.78 3.55 -10.81
C GLY A 33 25.33 3.06 -10.88
N ARG A 34 25.09 1.76 -10.68
CA ARG A 34 23.73 1.22 -10.60
C ARG A 34 23.21 1.26 -9.18
N GLY A 35 21.96 1.67 -9.01
CA GLY A 35 21.30 1.64 -7.72
C GLY A 35 19.79 1.79 -7.78
N THR A 36 19.14 1.43 -6.68
CA THR A 36 17.69 1.39 -6.54
C THR A 36 17.27 2.20 -5.33
N LEU A 37 16.29 3.08 -5.52
CA LEU A 37 15.53 3.69 -4.42
C LEU A 37 14.32 2.81 -4.11
N TYR A 38 14.12 2.50 -2.84
CA TYR A 38 12.94 1.85 -2.29
C TYR A 38 12.15 2.88 -1.48
N PHE A 39 10.89 3.10 -1.85
CA PHE A 39 10.02 4.07 -1.20
C PHE A 39 9.17 3.42 -0.11
N PRO A 40 8.78 4.14 0.95
CA PRO A 40 7.97 3.60 2.04
C PRO A 40 6.60 3.06 1.61
N ASN A 41 6.05 3.57 0.51
CA ASN A 41 4.79 3.09 -0.07
C ASN A 41 4.93 1.73 -0.80
N GLY A 42 6.13 1.16 -0.87
CA GLY A 42 6.44 -0.11 -1.56
C GLY A 42 6.86 0.04 -3.03
N SER A 43 6.85 1.24 -3.60
CA SER A 43 7.37 1.46 -4.95
C SER A 43 8.90 1.45 -4.96
N LYS A 44 9.47 1.34 -6.16
CA LYS A 44 10.92 1.42 -6.37
C LYS A 44 11.29 2.20 -7.63
N TYR A 45 12.50 2.76 -7.63
CA TYR A 45 13.10 3.42 -8.77
C TYR A 45 14.52 2.91 -9.00
N GLU A 46 14.70 2.13 -10.06
CA GLU A 46 15.98 1.55 -10.46
C GLU A 46 16.62 2.46 -11.51
N ALA A 47 17.84 2.94 -11.29
CA ALA A 47 18.48 3.89 -12.20
C ALA A 47 20.00 3.74 -12.29
N GLN A 48 20.55 4.35 -13.35
CA GLN A 48 21.96 4.71 -13.41
C GLN A 48 22.15 6.08 -12.75
N TRP A 49 23.10 6.18 -11.83
CA TRP A 49 23.38 7.37 -11.03
C TRP A 49 24.74 7.96 -11.38
N ASP A 50 24.80 9.28 -11.50
CA ASP A 50 26.05 10.05 -11.59
C ASP A 50 25.99 11.23 -10.62
N CYS A 51 26.94 11.26 -9.68
CA CYS A 51 27.03 12.29 -8.63
C CYS A 51 25.68 12.64 -7.95
N GLY A 52 24.88 11.64 -7.61
CA GLY A 52 23.57 11.81 -6.97
C GLY A 52 22.39 12.09 -7.93
N ILE A 53 22.65 12.23 -9.23
CA ILE A 53 21.64 12.49 -10.26
C ILE A 53 21.29 11.18 -10.97
N ALA A 54 20.01 10.87 -11.10
CA ALA A 54 19.55 9.77 -11.94
C ALA A 54 19.60 10.18 -13.42
N LEU A 55 20.33 9.41 -14.23
CA LEU A 55 20.45 9.63 -15.68
C LEU A 55 19.26 9.02 -16.43
N GLU A 56 19.04 7.73 -16.20
CA GLU A 56 17.94 6.95 -16.77
C GLU A 56 17.49 5.93 -15.73
N GLY A 57 16.19 5.71 -15.64
CA GLY A 57 15.65 4.77 -14.66
C GLY A 57 14.24 4.29 -14.95
N LYS A 58 13.86 3.24 -14.23
CA LYS A 58 12.56 2.57 -14.32
C LYS A 58 11.87 2.68 -12.97
N TYR A 59 10.67 3.26 -12.99
CA TYR A 59 9.81 3.33 -11.83
C TYR A 59 8.84 2.15 -11.81
N THR A 60 8.78 1.43 -10.69
CA THR A 60 7.80 0.36 -10.46
C THR A 60 6.93 0.74 -9.27
N PHE A 61 5.62 0.81 -9.47
CA PHE A 61 4.63 1.03 -8.41
C PHE A 61 4.61 -0.16 -7.43
N ALA A 62 4.02 0.06 -6.25
CA ALA A 62 3.96 -0.94 -5.19
C ALA A 62 3.21 -2.23 -5.58
N ASP A 63 2.29 -2.12 -6.52
CA ASP A 63 1.55 -3.25 -7.10
C ASP A 63 2.31 -3.96 -8.24
N GLY A 64 3.54 -3.55 -8.54
CA GLY A 64 4.38 -4.14 -9.58
C GLY A 64 4.21 -3.51 -10.96
N LEU A 65 3.27 -2.59 -11.16
CA LEU A 65 3.11 -1.89 -12.43
C LEU A 65 4.39 -1.08 -12.73
N GLN A 66 4.99 -1.27 -13.90
CA GLN A 66 6.15 -0.46 -14.33
C GLN A 66 5.69 0.73 -15.13
N TYR A 67 6.18 1.94 -14.83
CA TYR A 67 5.87 3.16 -15.57
C TYR A 67 6.40 3.15 -17.01
N GLU A 68 5.55 3.54 -17.96
CA GLU A 68 5.87 3.79 -19.37
C GLU A 68 5.31 5.14 -19.77
N LYS A 69 6.16 5.91 -20.45
CA LYS A 69 5.80 7.25 -20.93
C LYS A 69 4.88 7.20 -22.14
N GLU A 70 5.04 6.19 -22.99
CA GLU A 70 4.33 6.04 -24.26
C GLU A 70 3.40 4.84 -24.19
N LYS A 71 2.20 4.98 -24.78
CA LYS A 71 1.19 3.90 -24.84
C LYS A 71 0.85 3.28 -23.48
N TRP A 72 0.79 4.14 -22.45
CA TRP A 72 0.51 3.74 -21.08
C TRP A 72 -0.81 2.97 -20.96
N PRO A 73 -0.77 1.64 -20.72
CA PRO A 73 -1.98 0.81 -20.77
C PRO A 73 -2.82 0.88 -19.49
N TYR A 74 -2.28 1.48 -18.44
CA TYR A 74 -2.93 1.53 -17.14
C TYR A 74 -4.00 2.63 -17.08
N CYS A 75 -5.23 2.23 -16.76
CA CYS A 75 -6.39 3.11 -16.58
C CYS A 75 -6.65 4.04 -17.77
N ASP A 76 -6.57 3.52 -19.00
CA ASP A 76 -6.85 4.27 -20.22
C ASP A 76 -8.36 4.53 -20.43
N GLY A 77 -8.75 5.00 -21.62
CA GLY A 77 -10.16 5.30 -21.92
C GLY A 77 -11.08 4.08 -22.06
N TYR A 78 -10.51 2.89 -22.28
CA TYR A 78 -11.23 1.64 -22.52
C TYR A 78 -11.16 0.68 -21.34
N ASP A 79 -10.04 0.66 -20.61
CA ASP A 79 -9.83 -0.18 -19.43
C ASP A 79 -9.49 0.68 -18.21
N ARG A 80 -10.35 0.63 -17.19
CA ARG A 80 -10.22 1.41 -15.95
C ARG A 80 -9.85 0.53 -14.74
N ARG A 81 -9.49 -0.73 -14.98
CA ARG A 81 -9.12 -1.68 -13.92
C ARG A 81 -7.78 -1.30 -13.30
N PHE A 82 -7.64 -1.55 -11.99
CA PHE A 82 -6.35 -1.50 -11.33
C PHE A 82 -5.41 -2.58 -11.90
N TYR A 83 -4.09 -2.36 -11.87
CA TYR A 83 -3.13 -3.31 -12.44
C TYR A 83 -3.24 -4.69 -11.78
N THR A 84 -3.46 -4.72 -10.47
CA THR A 84 -3.71 -5.96 -9.73
C THR A 84 -4.93 -6.73 -10.23
N GLU A 85 -5.99 -6.05 -10.68
CA GLU A 85 -7.19 -6.67 -11.24
C GLU A 85 -6.97 -7.16 -12.69
N ILE A 86 -6.06 -6.51 -13.43
CA ILE A 86 -5.61 -7.01 -14.74
C ILE A 86 -4.84 -8.32 -14.54
N CYS A 87 -3.93 -8.38 -13.56
CA CYS A 87 -3.11 -9.55 -13.29
C CYS A 87 -3.85 -10.72 -12.62
N HIS A 88 -4.79 -10.42 -11.72
CA HIS A 88 -5.41 -11.42 -10.84
C HIS A 88 -6.92 -11.55 -11.02
N GLY A 89 -7.51 -10.81 -11.94
CA GLY A 89 -8.95 -10.70 -12.09
C GLY A 89 -9.60 -9.82 -11.03
N LEU A 90 -10.88 -9.52 -11.25
CA LEU A 90 -11.69 -8.79 -10.28
C LEU A 90 -11.89 -9.66 -9.04
N LYS A 91 -11.48 -9.15 -7.89
CA LYS A 91 -11.78 -9.78 -6.60
C LYS A 91 -13.19 -9.35 -6.17
N PRO A 92 -14.03 -10.27 -5.66
CA PRO A 92 -15.29 -9.88 -5.04
C PRO A 92 -15.00 -8.92 -3.88
N ALA A 93 -15.96 -8.05 -3.55
CA ALA A 93 -15.82 -6.95 -2.58
C ALA A 93 -15.54 -7.36 -1.12
N GLY A 94 -15.09 -8.59 -0.87
CA GLY A 94 -14.94 -9.16 0.46
C GLY A 94 -16.28 -9.25 1.19
N ARG A 95 -16.24 -9.29 2.52
CA ARG A 95 -17.44 -9.18 3.35
C ARG A 95 -17.84 -7.71 3.38
N SER A 96 -19.06 -7.40 2.94
CA SER A 96 -19.63 -6.06 3.07
C SER A 96 -19.52 -5.60 4.53
N GLN A 97 -18.92 -4.43 4.75
CA GLN A 97 -18.92 -3.82 6.07
C GLN A 97 -20.36 -3.47 6.45
N LEU A 98 -20.87 -4.11 7.51
CA LEU A 98 -22.20 -3.84 8.03
C LEU A 98 -22.25 -2.56 8.87
N THR A 99 -21.09 -2.10 9.36
CA THR A 99 -20.94 -0.91 10.23
C THR A 99 -19.68 -0.12 9.87
N ASN A 100 -19.58 1.12 10.32
CA ASN A 100 -18.40 1.98 10.17
C ASN A 100 -17.27 1.68 11.19
N LEU A 101 -17.44 0.71 12.07
CA LEU A 101 -16.44 0.30 13.06
C LEU A 101 -15.52 -0.78 12.49
N ASP A 102 -14.21 -0.65 12.72
CA ASP A 102 -13.19 -1.64 12.35
C ASP A 102 -12.38 -2.04 13.61
N PRO A 103 -12.44 -3.32 14.06
CA PRO A 103 -13.23 -4.41 13.48
C PRO A 103 -14.74 -4.19 13.68
N SER A 104 -15.53 -4.72 12.74
CA SER A 104 -16.99 -4.71 12.86
C SER A 104 -17.44 -5.42 14.14
N ARG A 105 -18.51 -4.91 14.76
CA ARG A 105 -19.10 -5.53 15.94
C ARG A 105 -19.53 -6.95 15.58
N GLN A 106 -19.18 -7.91 16.44
CA GLN A 106 -19.67 -9.28 16.27
C GLN A 106 -21.12 -9.36 16.73
N ILE A 107 -21.99 -9.81 15.84
CA ILE A 107 -23.39 -10.12 16.09
C ILE A 107 -23.66 -11.57 15.68
N PRO A 108 -24.70 -12.22 16.21
CA PRO A 108 -25.02 -13.59 15.84
C PRO A 108 -25.26 -13.75 14.34
N GLU A 109 -24.95 -14.92 13.80
CA GLU A 109 -25.14 -15.21 12.37
C GLU A 109 -26.62 -15.04 11.97
N GLY A 110 -26.85 -14.41 10.82
CA GLY A 110 -28.21 -14.11 10.34
C GLY A 110 -28.89 -12.91 11.00
N CYS A 111 -28.26 -12.29 12.01
CA CYS A 111 -28.74 -11.03 12.59
C CYS A 111 -28.21 -9.80 11.84
N TYR A 112 -28.87 -8.67 12.03
CA TYR A 112 -28.53 -7.39 11.40
C TYR A 112 -28.20 -6.32 12.44
N ASP A 113 -27.10 -5.59 12.27
CA ASP A 113 -26.72 -4.51 13.19
C ASP A 113 -27.70 -3.32 13.06
N CYS A 114 -28.16 -2.78 14.19
CA CYS A 114 -29.08 -1.64 14.25
C CYS A 114 -28.46 -0.36 14.85
N GLY A 115 -27.15 -0.37 15.14
CA GLY A 115 -26.40 0.72 15.77
C GLY A 115 -26.51 0.77 17.30
N ASP A 116 -27.63 0.32 17.87
CA ASP A 116 -27.86 0.19 19.32
C ASP A 116 -27.97 -1.26 19.81
N GLY A 117 -27.84 -2.21 18.89
CA GLY A 117 -28.01 -3.63 19.11
C GLY A 117 -28.01 -4.40 17.81
N PHE A 118 -28.60 -5.59 17.81
CA PHE A 118 -28.81 -6.39 16.61
C PHE A 118 -30.25 -6.91 16.55
N TYR A 119 -30.80 -6.92 15.34
CA TYR A 119 -32.09 -7.47 14.99
C TYR A 119 -31.97 -8.96 14.61
N ASP A 120 -32.75 -9.81 15.28
CA ASP A 120 -32.92 -11.21 14.93
C ASP A 120 -34.21 -11.40 14.09
N PRO A 121 -34.11 -11.78 12.80
CA PRO A 121 -35.26 -11.94 11.92
C PRO A 121 -36.17 -13.12 12.30
N VAL A 122 -35.68 -14.09 13.08
CA VAL A 122 -36.45 -15.26 13.52
C VAL A 122 -37.36 -14.88 14.68
N SER A 123 -36.79 -14.27 15.73
CA SER A 123 -37.58 -13.83 16.90
C SER A 123 -38.29 -12.48 16.69
N ARG A 124 -37.88 -11.70 15.68
CA ARG A 124 -38.34 -10.34 15.40
C ARG A 124 -38.09 -9.34 16.54
N VAL A 125 -36.95 -9.50 17.20
CA VAL A 125 -36.55 -8.69 18.36
C VAL A 125 -35.21 -8.03 18.09
N VAL A 126 -35.06 -6.82 18.62
CA VAL A 126 -33.78 -6.14 18.75
C VAL A 126 -33.25 -6.35 20.16
N ASN A 127 -32.06 -6.94 20.28
CA ASN A 127 -31.34 -7.07 21.54
C ASN A 127 -30.10 -6.17 21.51
N ASP A 128 -29.67 -5.67 22.66
CA ASP A 128 -28.38 -4.99 22.75
C ASP A 128 -27.22 -5.98 22.48
N TYR A 129 -26.01 -5.45 22.37
CA TYR A 129 -24.82 -6.26 22.11
C TYR A 129 -24.44 -7.19 23.28
N GLN A 130 -25.16 -7.13 24.41
CA GLN A 130 -25.05 -8.04 25.56
C GLN A 130 -26.22 -9.03 25.63
N HIS A 131 -26.99 -9.18 24.54
CA HIS A 131 -28.15 -10.08 24.45
C HIS A 131 -29.31 -9.71 25.39
N ARG A 132 -29.42 -8.45 25.81
CA ARG A 132 -30.58 -7.97 26.57
C ARG A 132 -31.64 -7.42 25.62
N PHE A 133 -32.90 -7.78 25.85
CA PHE A 133 -34.03 -7.27 25.10
C PHE A 133 -34.06 -5.74 25.10
N LEU A 134 -34.14 -5.12 23.93
CA LEU A 134 -34.36 -3.68 23.77
C LEU A 134 -35.80 -3.39 23.35
N ARG A 135 -36.23 -3.97 22.24
CA ARG A 135 -37.55 -3.72 21.63
C ARG A 135 -37.92 -4.81 20.64
N ASN A 136 -39.21 -4.89 20.32
CA ASN A 136 -39.67 -5.61 19.13
C ASN A 136 -39.36 -4.76 17.88
N ALA A 137 -39.16 -5.43 16.75
CA ALA A 137 -39.00 -4.79 15.44
C ALA A 137 -40.34 -4.55 14.74
#